data_AF-A5ZXG6-F1
#
_entry.id   AF-A5ZXG6-F1
#
_cell.length_a   1.000
_cell.length_b   1.000
_cell.length_c   1.000
_cell.angle_alpha   90.00
_cell.angle_beta   90.00
_cell.angle_gamma   90.00
#
_symmetry.space_group_name_H-M   'P 1'
#
loop_
_entity.id
_entity.type
_entity.pdbx_description
1 polymer ?
#
loop_
_entity_poly.entity_id
_entity_poly.type
_entity_poly.pdbx_seq_one_letter_code
_entity_poly.pdbx_strand_id
1 'polypeptide(L)' 'MMTYIATFYSHYGAIQFRKNCEKMHLEALVMPVPRDLSSSCGTCVRFVAEGEFPEKNEEVEQIVRIEDSGYVCIYHADGE' A
#
# COMPACT_ATOMS: atom_id res chain seq x y z
N MET A 1 1.04 -1.69 -16.39
CA MET A 1 1.43 -1.93 -14.98
C MET A 1 1.89 -0.65 -14.31
N MET A 2 1.26 -0.30 -13.18
CA MET A 2 1.58 0.87 -12.35
C MET A 2 2.08 0.40 -10.99
N THR A 3 2.93 1.20 -10.34
CA THR A 3 3.43 0.90 -9.01
C THR A 3 2.64 1.68 -7.95
N TYR A 4 2.30 1.00 -6.87
CA TYR A 4 1.52 1.53 -5.77
C TYR A 4 2.21 1.28 -4.44
N ILE A 5 1.88 2.09 -3.45
CA ILE A 5 2.23 1.88 -2.05
C ILE A 5 0.94 1.90 -1.23
N ALA A 6 0.69 0.83 -0.48
CA ALA A 6 -0.34 0.79 0.54
C ALA A 6 0.30 0.98 1.92
N THR A 7 -0.19 1.91 2.72
CA THR A 7 0.17 2.05 4.14
C THR A 7 -0.91 1.43 5.02
N PHE A 8 -0.55 1.11 6.26
CA PHE A 8 -1.40 0.36 7.17
C PHE A 8 -1.30 0.90 8.59
N TYR A 9 -2.38 0.79 9.35
CA TYR A 9 -2.38 1.09 10.78
C TYR A 9 -1.56 0.11 11.61
N SER A 10 -1.36 -1.11 11.09
CA SER A 10 -0.61 -2.16 11.78
C SER A 10 0.34 -2.93 10.86
N HIS A 11 1.38 -3.50 11.45
CA HIS A 11 2.28 -4.41 10.74
C HIS A 11 1.54 -5.69 10.28
N TYR A 12 0.54 -6.14 11.04
CA TYR A 12 -0.25 -7.32 10.66
C TYR A 12 -0.99 -7.08 9.34
N GLY A 13 -1.59 -5.91 9.17
CA GLY A 13 -2.29 -5.50 7.94
C GLY A 13 -1.36 -5.50 6.73
N ALA A 14 -0.15 -4.99 6.87
CA ALA A 14 0.86 -5.02 5.82
C ALA A 14 1.22 -6.45 5.38
N ILE A 15 1.41 -7.37 6.33
CA ILE A 15 1.72 -8.78 6.01
C ILE A 15 0.53 -9.48 5.35
N GLN A 16 -0.70 -9.23 5.81
CA GLN A 16 -1.89 -9.84 5.23
C GLN A 16 -2.15 -9.34 3.81
N PHE A 17 -1.98 -8.04 3.58
CA PHE A 17 -2.11 -7.44 2.26
C PHE A 17 -1.09 -8.00 1.28
N ARG A 18 0.18 -8.13 1.69
CA ARG A 18 1.21 -8.79 0.87
C ARG A 18 0.78 -10.21 0.46
N LYS A 19 0.27 -11.01 1.39
CA LYS A 19 -0.22 -12.37 1.07
C LYS A 19 -1.38 -12.34 0.07
N ASN A 20 -2.25 -11.34 0.14
CA ASN A 20 -3.35 -11.17 -0.82
C ASN A 20 -2.82 -10.78 -2.21
N CYS A 21 -1.81 -9.90 -2.29
CA CYS A 21 -1.10 -9.62 -3.54
C CYS A 21 -0.50 -10.89 -4.15
N GLU A 22 0.18 -11.70 -3.34
CA GLU A 22 0.81 -12.96 -3.79
C GLU A 22 -0.24 -13.95 -4.33
N LYS A 23 -1.43 -14.05 -3.70
CA LYS A 23 -2.55 -14.86 -4.21
C LYS A 23 -3.10 -14.38 -5.56
N MET A 24 -2.99 -13.08 -5.83
CA MET A 24 -3.36 -12.47 -7.11
C MET A 24 -2.20 -12.47 -8.12
N HIS A 25 -1.07 -13.10 -7.80
CA HIS A 25 0.15 -13.09 -8.62
C HIS A 25 0.71 -11.69 -8.89
N LEU A 26 0.48 -10.75 -7.95
CA LEU A 26 1.02 -9.40 -8.00
C LEU A 26 2.40 -9.37 -7.32
N GLU A 27 3.34 -8.66 -7.92
CA GLU A 27 4.63 -8.38 -7.29
C GLU A 27 4.41 -7.43 -6.12
N ALA A 28 4.72 -7.87 -4.89
CA ALA A 28 4.55 -7.10 -3.67
C ALA A 28 5.74 -7.24 -2.72
N LEU A 29 6.19 -6.12 -2.16
CA LEU A 29 7.30 -6.02 -1.22
C LEU A 29 6.88 -5.25 0.02
N VAL A 30 7.11 -5.84 1.19
CA VAL A 30 6.99 -5.14 2.47
C VAL A 30 8.25 -4.32 2.71
N MET A 31 8.09 -3.04 3.00
CA MET A 31 9.19 -2.09 3.22
C MET A 31 8.79 -1.01 4.25
N PRO A 32 9.74 -0.28 4.85
CA PRO A 32 9.40 0.88 5.67
C PRO A 32 8.66 1.95 4.84
N VAL A 33 7.72 2.65 5.47
CA VAL A 33 6.95 3.73 4.83
C VAL A 33 7.92 4.84 4.38
N PRO A 34 7.83 5.30 3.11
CA PRO A 34 8.58 6.47 2.65
C PRO A 34 8.30 7.70 3.52
N ARG A 35 9.33 8.48 3.83
CA ARG A 35 9.21 9.66 4.69
C ARG A 35 8.22 10.71 4.16
N ASP A 36 8.11 10.82 2.84
CA ASP A 36 7.10 11.66 2.16
C ASP A 36 5.65 11.26 2.44
N LEU A 37 5.40 9.99 2.74
CA LEU A 37 4.06 9.47 3.05
C LEU A 37 3.78 9.45 4.56
N SER A 38 4.78 9.14 5.38
CA SER A 38 4.65 9.20 6.83
C SER A 38 5.99 9.46 7.49
N SER A 39 6.00 10.34 8.51
CA SER A 39 7.16 10.53 9.38
C SER A 39 7.29 9.46 10.47
N SER A 40 6.28 8.60 10.62
CA SER A 40 6.29 7.48 11.56
C SER A 40 7.00 6.27 10.93
N CYS A 41 7.69 5.47 11.75
CA CYS A 41 8.37 4.23 11.33
C CYS A 41 7.36 3.09 11.05
N GLY A 42 6.35 3.37 10.22
CA GLY A 42 5.34 2.40 9.80
C GLY A 42 5.87 1.42 8.76
N THR A 43 5.08 0.40 8.46
CA THR A 43 5.35 -0.59 7.41
C THR A 43 4.34 -0.41 6.29
N CYS A 44 4.83 -0.36 5.05
CA CYS A 44 3.99 -0.32 3.86
C CYS A 44 4.26 -1.52 2.95
N VAL A 45 3.37 -1.71 1.98
CA VAL A 45 3.54 -2.68 0.91
C VAL A 45 3.62 -1.92 -0.40
N ARG A 46 4.75 -2.05 -1.10
CA ARG A 46 4.90 -1.60 -2.47
C ARG A 46 4.48 -2.73 -3.39
N PHE A 47 3.57 -2.48 -4.33
CA PHE A 47 3.09 -3.52 -5.25
C PHE A 47 2.83 -2.98 -6.65
N VAL A 48 2.84 -3.88 -7.64
CA VAL A 48 2.59 -3.55 -9.05
C VAL A 48 1.24 -4.12 -9.47
N ALA A 49 0.39 -3.31 -10.09
CA ALA A 49 -0.94 -3.73 -10.54
C ALA A 49 -1.40 -2.99 -11.81
N GLU A 50 -2.39 -3.54 -12.51
CA GLU A 50 -3.01 -2.95 -13.72
C GLU A 50 -4.40 -2.35 -13.44
N GLY A 51 -4.60 -1.83 -12.22
CA GLY A 51 -5.86 -1.22 -11.78
C GLY A 51 -6.77 -2.15 -10.96
N GLU A 52 -6.44 -3.44 -10.90
CA GLU A 52 -7.06 -4.39 -9.97
C GLU A 52 -6.25 -4.46 -8.68
N PHE A 53 -6.90 -4.21 -7.55
CA PHE A 53 -6.27 -4.19 -6.24
C PHE A 53 -6.75 -5.40 -5.42
N PRO A 54 -5.91 -5.95 -4.54
CA PRO A 54 -6.42 -6.87 -3.52
C PRO A 54 -7.45 -6.16 -2.65
N GLU A 55 -8.32 -6.97 -2.04
CA GLU A 55 -9.35 -6.48 -1.13
C GLU A 55 -8.72 -5.56 -0.08
N LYS A 56 -9.22 -4.32 -0.03
CA LYS A 56 -8.81 -3.33 0.95
C LYS A 56 -9.44 -3.75 2.27
N ASN A 57 -8.63 -4.27 3.18
CA ASN A 57 -9.10 -4.57 4.54
C ASN A 57 -9.17 -3.29 5.37
N GLU A 58 -9.79 -3.39 6.54
CA GLU A 58 -9.98 -2.30 7.51
C GLU A 58 -8.64 -1.72 8.03
N GLU A 59 -7.53 -2.41 7.77
CA GLU A 59 -6.19 -1.98 8.19
C GLU A 59 -5.46 -1.13 7.16
N VAL A 60 -5.95 -1.04 5.92
CA VAL A 60 -5.38 -0.15 4.90
C VAL A 60 -5.70 1.29 5.28
N GLU A 61 -4.67 2.08 5.54
CA GLU A 61 -4.81 3.51 5.85
C GLU A 61 -4.95 4.31 4.55
N GLN A 62 -4.04 4.11 3.59
CA GLN A 62 -4.10 4.75 2.28
C GLN A 62 -3.38 3.92 1.23
N ILE A 63 -3.74 4.15 -0.03
CA ILE A 63 -3.03 3.65 -1.19
C ILE A 63 -2.69 4.85 -2.06
N VAL A 64 -1.42 4.93 -2.44
CA VAL A 64 -0.90 5.93 -3.36
C VAL A 64 -0.31 5.28 -4.59
N ARG A 65 -0.43 5.93 -5.75
CA ARG A 65 0.30 5.60 -6.98
C ARG A 65 1.61 6.36 -7.01
N ILE A 66 2.70 5.68 -7.38
CA ILE A 66 4.00 6.31 -7.58
C ILE A 66 4.04 6.91 -9.00
N GLU A 67 4.32 8.20 -9.09
CA GLU A 67 4.54 8.93 -10.35
C GLU A 67 5.91 9.63 -10.32
N ASP A 68 6.39 10.13 -11.46
CA ASP A 68 7.68 10.86 -11.54
C ASP A 68 7.76 12.09 -10.61
N SER A 69 6.62 12.74 -10.34
CA SER A 69 6.55 13.94 -9.49
C SER A 69 6.23 13.65 -8.02
N GLY A 70 6.13 12.38 -7.60
CA GLY A 70 5.86 11.98 -6.23
C GLY A 70 4.76 10.93 -6.09
N TYR A 71 3.79 11.17 -5.21
CA TYR A 71 2.74 10.22 -4.88
C TYR A 71 1.36 10.80 -5.13
N VAL A 72 0.49 10.04 -5.80
CA VAL A 72 -0.91 10.41 -6.03
C VAL A 72 -1.79 9.51 -5.18
N CYS A 73 -2.49 10.09 -4.20
CA CYS A 73 -3.45 9.35 -3.38
C CYS A 73 -4.63 8.88 -4.25
N ILE A 74 -4.88 7.57 -4.22
CA ILE A 74 -5.97 6.91 -4.95
C ILE A 74 -7.00 6.31 -4.01
N TYR A 75 -6.62 6.07 -2.75
CA TYR A 75 -7.50 5.65 -1.69
C TYR A 75 -6.97 6.17 -0.36
N HIS A 76 -7.85 6.67 0.49
CA HIS A 76 -7.56 6.99 1.88
C HIS A 76 -8.76 6.48 2.68
N ALA A 77 -8.53 5.70 3.72
CA ALA A 77 -9.56 5.37 4.69
C ALA A 77 -9.93 6.69 5.39
N ASP A 78 -11.21 7.04 5.40
CA ASP A 78 -11.68 8.15 6.22
C ASP A 78 -11.50 7.71 7.68
N GLY A 79 -10.51 8.29 8.36
CA GLY A 79 -10.32 8.04 9.78
C GLY A 79 -11.44 8.73 10.52
N GLU A 80 -12.36 7.96 11.09
CA GLU A 80 -13.28 8.46 12.12
C GLU A 80 -12.51 8.93 13.37
#